data_AF-A0A4P2QQ25-F1
#
_entry.id   AF-A0A4P2QQ25-F1
#
_cell.length_a   1.000
_cell.length_b   1.000
_cell.length_c   1.000
_cell.angle_alpha   90.00
_cell.angle_beta   90.00
_cell.angle_gamma   90.00
#
_symmetry.space_group_name_H-M   'P 1'
#
loop_
_entity.id
_entity.type
_entity.pdbx_description
1 polymer ?
#
loop_
_entity_poly.entity_id
_entity_poly.type
_entity_poly.pdbx_seq_one_letter_code
_entity_poly.pdbx_strand_id
1 'polypeptide(L)'
;MTTEPSAPATNPLAEPGIRRALEEFVRRRVPSGEVDDVVQTVLCEALASPARPADPTELRRWLLGIARHKVADHHRRSFRETATELPDLPVGPPPVEARELARWAEEQAAANRDGRQTLSWMAREGEGEKLESIAAEERVPAARVRQRVSRMRRWMRERWLAELAAAAALAILAIVIVRLLRSTRDLPEVAPLPEPLPSAPPVEAPSPLVEPLDRARSLRAEALRACDEAAWRRCLDQLDEADRLDPRGAAAPDVAAARERALDGLRAPTDKPPAPRSIQEPLPVKKSRALDETDVRPAPPPRQNVAPTPTLSAPVRPLLKSKKPQGPDLKSSGALEKMDFSPEKR
;
A
#
# COMPACT_ATOMS: atom_id res chain seq x y z
N MET A 1 -69.77 8.46 16.68
CA MET A 1 -68.30 8.63 16.84
C MET A 1 -67.68 8.34 15.49
N THR A 2 -67.42 9.39 14.70
CA THR A 2 -66.80 9.30 13.38
C THR A 2 -65.30 9.15 13.55
N THR A 3 -64.78 7.97 13.25
CA THR A 3 -63.35 7.68 13.19
C THR A 3 -62.79 8.41 11.98
N GLU A 4 -62.10 9.54 12.17
CA GLU A 4 -61.37 10.18 11.09
C GLU A 4 -60.29 9.23 10.56
N PRO A 5 -60.18 9.03 9.23
CA PRO A 5 -59.14 8.21 8.64
C PRO A 5 -57.79 8.87 8.91
N SER A 6 -57.01 8.27 9.82
CA SER A 6 -55.63 8.64 10.09
C SER A 6 -54.83 8.58 8.79
N ALA A 7 -54.37 9.74 8.32
CA ALA A 7 -53.50 9.82 7.15
C ALA A 7 -52.30 8.88 7.34
N PRO A 8 -51.86 8.15 6.30
CA PRO A 8 -50.76 7.21 6.42
C PRO A 8 -49.55 7.98 6.96
N ALA A 9 -49.04 7.55 8.12
CA ALA A 9 -47.87 8.17 8.72
C ALA A 9 -46.70 8.01 7.75
N THR A 10 -46.38 9.08 7.01
CA THR A 10 -45.28 9.12 6.07
C THR A 10 -44.00 8.88 6.86
N ASN A 11 -43.43 7.68 6.77
CA ASN A 11 -42.21 7.35 7.48
C ASN A 11 -41.09 8.24 6.91
N PRO A 12 -40.54 9.19 7.67
CA PRO A 12 -39.57 10.15 7.13
C PRO A 12 -38.29 9.44 6.66
N LEU A 13 -37.98 8.25 7.18
CA LEU A 13 -36.85 7.43 6.71
C LEU A 13 -37.03 6.87 5.28
N ALA A 14 -38.26 6.80 4.79
CA ALA A 14 -38.55 6.34 3.43
C ALA A 14 -38.31 7.43 2.37
N GLU A 15 -37.98 8.66 2.77
CA GLU A 15 -37.74 9.75 1.85
C GLU A 15 -36.45 9.51 1.02
N PRO A 16 -36.53 9.48 -0.32
CA PRO A 16 -35.36 9.20 -1.18
C PRO A 16 -34.22 10.22 -1.01
N GLY A 17 -34.55 11.47 -0.65
CA GLY A 17 -33.57 12.53 -0.42
C GLY A 17 -32.64 12.24 0.75
N ILE A 18 -33.17 11.70 1.84
CA ILE A 18 -32.38 11.34 3.04
C ILE A 18 -31.43 10.19 2.71
N ARG A 19 -31.93 9.16 2.01
CA ARG A 19 -31.10 8.01 1.59
C ARG A 19 -29.95 8.44 0.70
N ARG A 20 -30.22 9.26 -0.34
CA ARG A 20 -29.18 9.78 -1.25
C ARG A 20 -28.13 10.60 -0.51
N ALA A 21 -28.54 11.44 0.44
CA ALA A 21 -27.60 12.25 1.23
C ALA A 21 -26.71 11.39 2.14
N LEU A 22 -27.25 10.30 2.69
CA LEU A 22 -26.52 9.36 3.53
C LEU A 22 -25.53 8.53 2.69
N GLU A 23 -25.97 7.98 1.56
CA GLU A 23 -25.11 7.24 0.62
C GLU A 23 -23.94 8.11 0.13
N GLU A 24 -24.19 9.35 -0.28
CA GLU A 24 -23.15 10.29 -0.72
C GLU A 24 -22.16 10.62 0.41
N PHE A 25 -22.64 10.74 1.65
CA PHE A 25 -21.79 10.97 2.80
C PHE A 25 -20.86 9.77 3.08
N VAL A 26 -21.40 8.55 3.00
CA VAL A 26 -20.68 7.30 3.29
C VAL A 26 -19.69 6.97 2.16
N ARG A 27 -20.11 7.08 0.90
CA ARG A 27 -19.29 6.80 -0.30
C ARG A 27 -17.97 7.57 -0.33
N ARG A 28 -17.93 8.79 0.22
CA ARG A 28 -16.70 9.59 0.31
C ARG A 28 -15.69 9.09 1.36
N ARG A 29 -16.02 8.08 2.15
CA ARG A 29 -15.27 7.70 3.37
C ARG A 29 -15.02 6.20 3.54
N VAL A 30 -15.72 5.35 2.81
CA VAL A 30 -15.55 3.89 2.84
C VAL A 30 -15.42 3.35 1.41
N PRO A 31 -14.79 2.18 1.20
CA PRO A 31 -14.72 1.53 -0.11
C PRO A 31 -16.11 1.31 -0.71
N SER A 32 -16.22 1.30 -2.05
CA SER A 32 -17.50 1.21 -2.75
C SER A 32 -18.32 -0.03 -2.37
N GLY A 33 -17.67 -1.17 -2.13
CA GLY A 33 -18.33 -2.41 -1.70
C GLY A 33 -18.95 -2.37 -0.31
N GLU A 34 -18.54 -1.43 0.55
CA GLU A 34 -18.96 -1.32 1.96
C GLU A 34 -20.02 -0.24 2.18
N VAL A 35 -20.33 0.54 1.13
CA VAL A 35 -21.24 1.69 1.23
C VAL A 35 -22.63 1.24 1.65
N ASP A 36 -23.17 0.24 0.95
CA ASP A 36 -24.55 -0.23 1.17
C ASP A 36 -24.71 -0.85 2.56
N ASP A 37 -23.72 -1.61 3.03
CA ASP A 37 -23.73 -2.24 4.36
C ASP A 37 -23.69 -1.21 5.49
N VAL A 38 -22.85 -0.17 5.35
CA VAL A 38 -22.80 0.92 6.33
C VAL A 38 -24.11 1.72 6.32
N VAL A 39 -24.65 2.04 5.15
CA VAL A 39 -25.94 2.75 5.01
C VAL A 39 -27.08 1.94 5.62
N GLN A 40 -27.15 0.64 5.32
CA GLN A 40 -28.14 -0.28 5.89
C GLN A 40 -28.03 -0.32 7.42
N THR A 41 -26.81 -0.46 7.95
CA THR A 41 -26.58 -0.47 9.41
C THR A 41 -27.09 0.81 10.07
N VAL A 42 -26.81 1.98 9.49
CA VAL A 42 -27.30 3.28 10.00
C VAL A 42 -28.83 3.34 10.00
N LEU A 43 -29.48 2.91 8.92
CA LEU A 43 -30.94 2.91 8.82
C LEU A 43 -31.60 1.92 9.78
N CYS A 44 -31.01 0.73 9.98
CA CYS A 44 -31.47 -0.23 10.97
C CYS A 44 -31.40 0.32 12.40
N GLU A 45 -30.30 0.99 12.77
CA GLU A 45 -30.18 1.65 14.08
C GLU A 45 -31.17 2.81 14.23
N ALA A 46 -31.39 3.57 13.15
CA ALA A 46 -32.39 4.63 13.14
C ALA A 46 -33.81 4.11 13.32
N LEU A 47 -34.13 2.94 12.77
CA LEU A 47 -35.43 2.29 12.93
C LEU A 47 -35.62 1.74 14.36
N ALA A 48 -34.56 1.23 14.98
CA ALA A 48 -34.61 0.66 16.33
C ALA A 48 -34.56 1.71 17.45
N SER A 49 -34.09 2.93 17.17
CA SER A 49 -33.91 3.97 18.17
C SER A 49 -35.23 4.65 18.58
N PRO A 50 -35.59 4.66 19.87
CA PRO A 50 -36.77 5.39 20.36
C PRO A 50 -36.56 6.91 20.37
N ALA A 51 -35.30 7.39 20.33
CA ALA A 51 -34.95 8.81 20.39
C ALA A 51 -34.86 9.46 18.99
N ARG A 52 -35.51 8.87 17.99
CA ARG A 52 -35.48 9.37 16.61
C ARG A 52 -36.26 10.70 16.49
N PRO A 53 -35.66 11.79 15.99
CA PRO A 53 -36.36 13.04 15.74
C PRO A 53 -37.48 12.87 14.70
N ALA A 54 -38.60 13.58 14.89
CA ALA A 54 -39.72 13.60 13.94
C ALA A 54 -39.52 14.61 12.81
N ASP A 55 -38.81 15.70 13.08
CA ASP A 55 -38.49 16.72 12.06
C ASP A 55 -37.49 16.16 11.02
N PRO A 56 -37.75 16.28 9.71
CA PRO A 56 -36.86 15.75 8.67
C PRO A 56 -35.45 16.36 8.67
N THR A 57 -35.32 17.64 9.02
CA THR A 57 -34.03 18.34 9.04
C THR A 57 -33.18 17.87 10.21
N GLU A 58 -33.78 17.74 11.39
CA GLU A 58 -33.15 17.16 12.58
C GLU A 58 -32.82 15.69 12.38
N LEU A 59 -33.72 14.91 11.78
CA LEU A 59 -33.51 13.50 11.45
C LEU A 59 -32.30 13.33 10.55
N ARG A 60 -32.17 14.15 9.49
CA ARG A 60 -31.01 14.13 8.60
C ARG A 60 -29.70 14.40 9.35
N ARG A 61 -29.67 15.44 10.21
CA ARG A 61 -28.49 15.77 11.02
C ARG A 61 -28.13 14.61 11.98
N TRP A 62 -29.14 14.02 12.59
CA TRP A 62 -29.01 12.90 13.52
C TRP A 62 -28.46 11.64 12.84
N LEU A 63 -29.00 11.27 11.67
CA LEU A 63 -28.52 10.15 10.85
C LEU A 63 -27.06 10.32 10.44
N LEU A 64 -26.64 11.52 10.04
CA LEU A 64 -25.24 11.80 9.71
C LEU A 64 -24.31 11.67 10.93
N GLY A 65 -24.83 11.93 12.13
CA GLY A 65 -24.14 11.66 13.39
C GLY A 65 -23.86 10.16 13.58
N ILE A 66 -24.89 9.33 13.42
CA ILE A 66 -24.76 7.85 13.49
C ILE A 66 -23.78 7.36 12.42
N ALA A 67 -23.94 7.82 11.18
CA ALA A 67 -23.10 7.45 10.05
C ALA A 67 -21.62 7.75 10.32
N ARG A 68 -21.30 8.91 10.92
CA ARG A 68 -19.92 9.25 11.32
C ARG A 68 -19.34 8.22 12.28
N HIS A 69 -20.12 7.77 13.27
CA HIS A 69 -19.68 6.74 14.20
C HIS A 69 -19.49 5.38 13.52
N LYS A 70 -20.37 5.00 12.60
CA LYS A 70 -20.25 3.75 11.83
C LYS A 70 -19.07 3.72 10.88
N VAL A 71 -18.79 4.83 10.20
CA VAL A 71 -17.58 4.99 9.40
C VAL A 71 -16.33 4.87 10.27
N ALA A 72 -16.30 5.53 11.43
CA ALA A 72 -15.15 5.43 12.35
C ALA A 72 -14.96 3.99 12.88
N ASP A 73 -16.06 3.29 13.17
CA ASP A 73 -16.01 1.90 13.61
C ASP A 73 -15.56 0.94 12.49
N HIS A 74 -16.03 1.16 11.25
CA HIS A 74 -15.54 0.45 10.07
C HIS A 74 -14.02 0.61 9.94
N HIS A 75 -13.48 1.83 9.97
CA HIS A 75 -12.02 2.05 9.92
C HIS A 75 -11.27 1.38 11.07
N ARG A 76 -11.82 1.36 12.29
CA ARG A 76 -11.23 0.63 13.43
C ARG A 76 -11.27 -0.89 13.25
N ARG A 77 -12.31 -1.43 12.61
CA ARG A 77 -12.44 -2.86 12.29
C ARG A 77 -11.52 -3.23 11.14
N SER A 78 -11.59 -2.54 10.01
CA SER A 78 -10.71 -2.74 8.87
C SER A 78 -9.24 -2.64 9.27
N PHE A 79 -8.85 -1.68 10.12
CA PHE A 79 -7.47 -1.61 10.60
C PHE A 79 -7.05 -2.84 11.44
N ARG A 80 -7.96 -3.45 12.19
CA ARG A 80 -7.70 -4.69 12.93
C ARG A 80 -7.71 -5.92 12.03
N GLU A 81 -8.62 -5.96 11.06
CA GLU A 81 -8.77 -7.05 10.11
C GLU A 81 -7.62 -7.05 9.11
N THR A 82 -7.23 -5.93 8.52
CA THR A 82 -6.01 -5.80 7.70
C THR A 82 -4.73 -6.09 8.49
N ALA A 83 -4.72 -5.87 9.80
CA ALA A 83 -3.59 -6.29 10.65
C ALA A 83 -3.58 -7.81 10.93
N THR A 84 -4.73 -8.49 10.76
CA THR A 84 -4.92 -9.92 11.07
C THR A 84 -4.89 -10.79 9.82
N GLU A 85 -5.43 -10.29 8.72
CA GLU A 85 -5.21 -10.77 7.35
C GLU A 85 -3.76 -10.40 7.03
N LEU A 86 -2.84 -11.19 7.60
CA LEU A 86 -1.43 -11.15 7.23
C LEU A 86 -1.44 -11.16 5.71
N PRO A 87 -0.84 -10.16 5.03
CA PRO A 87 -0.58 -10.30 3.61
C PRO A 87 0.08 -11.68 3.44
N ASP A 88 -0.21 -12.36 2.33
CA ASP A 88 0.49 -13.59 1.97
C ASP A 88 1.96 -13.21 1.87
N LEU A 89 2.64 -13.26 3.02
CA LEU A 89 3.97 -12.73 3.18
C LEU A 89 4.76 -13.64 2.26
N PRO A 90 5.45 -13.11 1.24
CA PRO A 90 6.37 -13.94 0.48
C PRO A 90 7.17 -14.69 1.52
N VAL A 91 7.13 -16.04 1.45
CA VAL A 91 7.72 -16.96 2.43
C VAL A 91 8.92 -16.25 3.01
N GLY A 92 8.82 -15.91 4.30
CA GLY A 92 9.77 -15.02 4.96
C GLY A 92 11.17 -15.39 4.49
N PRO A 93 12.01 -14.40 4.18
CA PRO A 93 13.19 -14.62 3.40
C PRO A 93 13.98 -15.81 3.94
N PRO A 94 14.60 -16.62 3.06
CA PRO A 94 15.14 -17.93 3.41
C PRO A 94 15.88 -17.86 4.75
N PRO A 95 15.82 -18.87 5.62
CA PRO A 95 16.24 -18.81 7.04
C PRO A 95 17.65 -18.24 7.30
N VAL A 96 18.48 -18.13 6.26
CA VAL A 96 19.74 -17.38 6.24
C VAL A 96 19.52 -15.88 6.49
N GLU A 97 18.54 -15.22 5.85
CA GLU A 97 18.29 -13.77 5.99
C GLU A 97 17.76 -13.41 7.38
N ALA A 98 16.89 -14.23 7.98
CA ALA A 98 16.44 -14.02 9.37
C ALA A 98 17.60 -14.12 10.37
N ARG A 99 18.53 -15.06 10.17
CA ARG A 99 19.75 -15.20 10.98
C ARG A 99 20.74 -14.07 10.76
N GLU A 100 20.80 -13.51 9.55
CA GLU A 100 21.61 -12.33 9.24
C GLU A 100 21.07 -11.07 9.91
N LEU A 101 19.75 -10.85 9.86
CA LEU A 101 19.11 -9.75 10.57
C LEU A 101 19.30 -9.86 12.09
N ALA A 102 19.21 -11.07 12.64
CA ALA A 102 19.48 -11.31 14.06
C ALA A 102 20.94 -11.00 14.43
N ARG A 103 21.92 -11.49 13.64
CA ARG A 103 23.34 -11.18 13.84
C ARG A 103 23.63 -9.68 13.74
N TRP A 104 23.07 -9.00 12.73
CA TRP A 104 23.21 -7.56 12.60
C TRP A 104 22.63 -6.84 13.82
N ALA A 105 21.45 -7.23 14.31
CA ALA A 105 20.85 -6.62 15.50
C ALA A 105 21.69 -6.87 16.76
N GLU A 106 22.28 -8.05 16.91
CA GLU A 106 23.21 -8.40 17.98
C GLU A 106 24.48 -7.55 17.93
N GLU A 107 25.10 -7.39 16.76
CA GLU A 107 26.28 -6.55 16.55
C GLU A 107 26.01 -5.09 16.90
N GLN A 108 24.86 -4.56 16.43
CA GLN A 108 24.41 -3.21 16.76
C GLN A 108 24.16 -3.02 18.27
N ALA A 109 23.61 -4.04 18.94
CA ALA A 109 23.37 -4.01 20.38
C ALA A 109 24.63 -4.30 21.23
N ALA A 110 25.65 -4.94 20.66
CA ALA A 110 26.86 -5.38 21.38
C ALA A 110 27.68 -4.23 21.95
N ALA A 111 27.59 -3.04 21.36
CA ALA A 111 28.30 -1.84 21.81
C ALA A 111 28.00 -1.44 23.26
N ASN A 112 26.85 -1.85 23.83
CA ASN A 112 26.50 -1.58 25.21
C ASN A 112 25.80 -2.79 25.87
N ARG A 113 26.16 -3.10 27.13
CA ARG A 113 25.48 -4.12 27.94
C ARG A 113 23.97 -3.88 28.02
N ASP A 114 23.57 -2.61 28.17
CA ASP A 114 22.16 -2.23 28.17
C ASP A 114 21.47 -2.47 26.82
N GLY A 115 22.22 -2.36 25.71
CA GLY A 115 21.73 -2.66 24.38
C GLY A 115 21.37 -4.14 24.25
N ARG A 116 22.31 -5.02 24.60
CA ARG A 116 22.11 -6.48 24.59
C ARG A 116 20.93 -6.92 25.46
N GLN A 117 20.79 -6.37 26.66
CA GLN A 117 19.65 -6.68 27.54
C GLN A 117 18.32 -6.17 26.95
N THR A 118 18.31 -4.99 26.32
CA THR A 118 17.08 -4.50 25.67
C THR A 118 16.71 -5.35 24.46
N LEU A 119 17.70 -5.85 23.72
CA LEU A 119 17.48 -6.75 22.59
C LEU A 119 16.92 -8.10 23.05
N SER A 120 17.41 -8.67 24.15
CA SER A 120 16.85 -9.92 24.69
C SER A 120 15.40 -9.74 25.14
N TRP A 121 15.02 -8.59 25.71
CA TRP A 121 13.62 -8.28 25.99
C TRP A 121 12.75 -8.21 24.73
N MET A 122 13.27 -7.63 23.65
CA MET A 122 12.56 -7.56 22.36
C MET A 122 12.37 -8.95 21.73
N ALA A 123 13.36 -9.83 21.84
CA ALA A 123 13.25 -11.20 21.35
C ALA A 123 12.13 -11.97 22.07
N ARG A 124 12.11 -11.92 23.42
CA ARG A 124 11.07 -12.52 24.25
C ARG A 124 9.67 -11.94 23.98
N GLU A 125 9.59 -10.63 23.74
CA GLU A 125 8.34 -9.98 23.34
C GLU A 125 7.85 -10.49 21.98
N GLY A 126 8.75 -10.75 21.03
CA GLY A 126 8.46 -11.37 19.74
C GLY A 126 7.95 -12.81 19.85
N GLU A 127 8.39 -13.54 20.89
CA GLU A 127 7.88 -14.88 21.26
C GLU A 127 6.49 -14.82 21.94
N GLY A 128 5.94 -13.62 22.15
CA GLY A 128 4.60 -13.40 22.71
C GLY A 128 4.59 -13.07 24.20
N GLU A 129 5.76 -12.92 24.84
CA GLU A 129 5.81 -12.53 26.24
C GLU A 129 5.48 -11.05 26.44
N LYS A 130 4.64 -10.75 27.45
CA LYS A 130 4.29 -9.36 27.77
C LYS A 130 5.46 -8.65 28.45
N LEU A 131 5.74 -7.40 28.07
CA LEU A 131 6.81 -6.58 28.65
C LEU A 131 6.68 -6.40 30.18
N GLU A 132 5.48 -6.49 30.73
CA GLU A 132 5.24 -6.44 32.17
C GLU A 132 5.75 -7.69 32.89
N SER A 133 5.68 -8.87 32.25
CA SER A 133 6.23 -10.14 32.75
C SER A 133 7.76 -10.05 32.81
N ILE A 134 8.36 -9.64 31.70
CA ILE A 134 9.81 -9.43 31.58
C ILE A 134 10.30 -8.41 32.62
N ALA A 135 9.57 -7.31 32.81
CA ALA A 135 9.87 -6.29 33.80
C ALA A 135 9.84 -6.84 35.24
N ALA A 136 8.86 -7.67 35.57
CA ALA A 136 8.73 -8.29 36.88
C ALA A 136 9.88 -9.26 37.17
N GLU A 137 10.26 -10.09 36.21
CA GLU A 137 11.37 -11.04 36.33
C GLU A 137 12.73 -10.35 36.47
N GLU A 138 12.99 -9.36 35.62
CA GLU A 138 14.24 -8.59 35.59
C GLU A 138 14.33 -7.56 36.75
N ARG A 139 13.26 -7.42 37.55
CA ARG A 139 13.13 -6.45 38.64
C ARG A 139 13.35 -5.00 38.17
N VAL A 140 12.87 -4.68 36.97
CA VAL A 140 12.94 -3.34 36.37
C VAL A 140 11.53 -2.76 36.28
N PRO A 141 11.30 -1.46 36.54
CA PRO A 141 9.98 -0.86 36.34
C PRO A 141 9.49 -1.02 34.90
N ALA A 142 8.26 -1.50 34.70
CA ALA A 142 7.68 -1.76 33.38
C ALA A 142 7.74 -0.54 32.43
N ALA A 143 7.56 0.68 32.96
CA ALA A 143 7.69 1.91 32.18
C ALA A 143 9.10 2.08 31.57
N ARG A 144 10.15 1.69 32.29
CA ARG A 144 11.55 1.78 31.82
C ARG A 144 11.82 0.73 30.73
N VAL A 145 11.28 -0.49 30.86
CA VAL A 145 11.37 -1.52 29.82
C VAL A 145 10.72 -1.04 28.53
N ARG A 146 9.46 -0.59 28.59
CA ARG A 146 8.74 -0.05 27.41
C ARG A 146 9.48 1.11 26.76
N GLN A 147 10.03 2.03 27.56
CA GLN A 147 10.78 3.17 27.05
C GLN A 147 12.07 2.75 26.34
N ARG A 148 12.84 1.82 26.92
CA ARG A 148 14.07 1.29 26.32
C ARG A 148 13.78 0.55 25.02
N VAL A 149 12.81 -0.36 25.02
CA VAL A 149 12.37 -1.09 23.82
C VAL A 149 11.92 -0.13 22.73
N SER A 150 11.08 0.85 23.06
CA SER A 150 10.63 1.84 22.09
C SER A 150 11.78 2.67 21.50
N ARG A 151 12.77 3.06 22.31
CA ARG A 151 13.95 3.80 21.82
C ARG A 151 14.80 2.93 20.91
N MET A 152 15.07 1.68 21.32
CA MET A 152 15.84 0.72 20.53
C MET A 152 15.17 0.46 19.16
N ARG A 153 13.85 0.23 19.13
CA ARG A 153 13.10 0.05 17.88
C ARG A 153 13.13 1.26 16.94
N ARG A 154 13.18 2.49 17.48
CA ARG A 154 13.31 3.71 16.66
C ARG A 154 14.72 3.79 16.07
N TRP A 155 15.72 3.64 16.94
CA TRP A 155 17.12 3.68 16.55
C TRP A 155 17.48 2.61 15.49
N MET A 156 17.05 1.37 15.68
CA MET A 156 17.27 0.28 14.70
C MET A 156 16.61 0.58 13.35
N ARG A 157 15.36 1.10 13.36
CA ARG A 157 14.67 1.47 12.10
C ARG A 157 15.38 2.60 11.36
N GLU A 158 15.83 3.62 12.07
CA GLU A 158 16.58 4.74 11.47
C GLU A 158 17.90 4.25 10.84
N ARG A 159 18.63 3.38 11.53
CA ARG A 159 19.88 2.79 11.04
C ARG A 159 19.65 1.91 9.80
N TRP A 160 18.65 1.03 9.85
CA TRP A 160 18.28 0.14 8.75
C TRP A 160 17.83 0.91 7.51
N LEU A 161 17.00 1.96 7.69
CA LEU A 161 16.58 2.82 6.59
C LEU A 161 17.76 3.54 5.93
N ALA A 162 18.74 3.98 6.71
CA ALA A 162 19.96 4.59 6.17
C ALA A 162 20.79 3.60 5.33
N GLU A 163 20.93 2.35 5.80
CA GLU A 163 21.61 1.29 5.04
C GLU A 163 20.88 0.94 3.74
N LEU A 164 19.54 0.82 3.78
CA LEU A 164 18.74 0.59 2.58
C LEU A 164 18.83 1.75 1.57
N ALA A 165 18.82 3.00 2.06
CA ALA A 165 18.98 4.16 1.20
C ALA A 165 20.35 4.19 0.52
N ALA A 166 21.41 3.83 1.25
CA ALA A 166 22.77 3.71 0.70
C ALA A 166 22.86 2.60 -0.35
N ALA A 167 22.28 1.42 -0.08
CA ALA A 167 22.25 0.31 -1.04
C ALA A 167 21.47 0.68 -2.31
N ALA A 168 20.32 1.35 -2.18
CA ALA A 168 19.53 1.84 -3.31
C ALA A 168 20.30 2.88 -4.13
N ALA A 169 21.00 3.81 -3.49
CA ALA A 169 21.83 4.80 -4.18
C ALA A 169 22.97 4.14 -4.97
N LEU A 170 23.63 3.12 -4.39
CA LEU A 170 24.66 2.34 -5.09
C LEU A 170 24.09 1.55 -6.26
N ALA A 171 22.89 0.96 -6.13
CA ALA A 171 22.22 0.27 -7.23
C ALA A 171 21.88 1.23 -8.37
N ILE A 172 21.35 2.42 -8.06
CA ILE A 172 21.08 3.47 -9.06
C ILE A 172 22.37 3.89 -9.75
N LEU A 173 23.45 4.13 -9.00
CA LEU A 173 24.76 4.49 -9.55
C LEU A 173 25.30 3.40 -10.50
N ALA A 174 25.19 2.13 -10.10
CA ALA A 174 25.59 1.01 -10.93
C ALA A 174 24.77 0.94 -12.23
N ILE A 175 23.45 1.16 -12.17
CA ILE A 175 22.59 1.24 -13.36
C ILE A 175 23.02 2.38 -14.29
N VAL A 176 23.34 3.55 -13.74
CA VAL A 176 23.83 4.71 -14.51
C VAL A 176 25.17 4.39 -15.18
N ILE A 177 26.12 3.79 -14.46
CA ILE A 177 27.41 3.37 -15.02
C ILE A 177 27.20 2.35 -16.15
N VAL A 178 26.35 1.34 -15.95
CA VAL A 178 26.02 0.35 -16.99
C VAL A 178 25.37 1.01 -18.21
N ARG A 179 24.47 1.97 -18.01
CA ARG A 179 23.86 2.76 -19.10
C ARG A 179 24.91 3.55 -19.88
N LEU A 180 25.83 4.22 -19.19
CA LEU A 180 26.92 4.99 -19.82
C LEU A 180 27.88 4.08 -20.60
N LEU A 181 28.27 2.93 -20.04
CA LEU A 181 29.14 1.96 -20.70
C LEU A 181 28.48 1.24 -21.87
N ARG A 182 27.15 1.08 -21.88
CA ARG A 182 26.41 0.56 -23.05
C ARG A 182 26.34 1.61 -24.16
N SER A 183 26.08 2.88 -23.82
CA SER A 183 26.02 3.96 -24.79
C SER A 183 27.32 4.16 -25.58
N THR A 184 28.49 3.84 -25.00
CA THR A 184 29.77 3.95 -25.71
C THR A 184 30.07 2.77 -26.63
N ARG A 185 29.39 1.62 -26.45
CA ARG A 185 29.50 0.47 -27.35
C ARG A 185 28.68 0.62 -28.63
N ASP A 186 27.68 1.51 -28.62
CA ASP A 186 26.90 1.88 -29.81
C ASP A 186 27.56 3.02 -30.61
N LEU A 187 28.86 3.28 -30.43
CA LEU A 187 29.59 4.05 -31.44
C LEU A 187 29.52 3.23 -32.72
N PRO A 188 28.90 3.75 -33.80
CA PRO A 188 28.75 3.00 -35.04
C PRO A 188 30.13 2.55 -35.44
N GLU A 189 30.33 1.24 -35.47
CA GLU A 189 31.54 0.64 -36.00
C GLU A 189 31.65 1.17 -37.42
N VAL A 190 32.55 2.15 -37.60
CA VAL A 190 32.81 2.80 -38.87
C VAL A 190 33.27 1.67 -39.76
N ALA A 191 32.35 1.19 -40.61
CA ALA A 191 32.62 0.09 -41.51
C ALA A 191 33.94 0.42 -42.22
N PRO A 192 34.94 -0.47 -42.20
CA PRO A 192 36.18 -0.24 -42.90
C PRO A 192 35.83 0.11 -44.34
N LEU A 193 36.34 1.26 -44.79
CA LEU A 193 36.09 1.82 -46.10
C LEU A 193 36.25 0.69 -47.14
N PRO A 194 35.19 0.29 -47.88
CA PRO A 194 35.27 -0.85 -48.77
C PRO A 194 36.35 -0.59 -49.83
N GLU A 195 37.27 -1.54 -49.99
CA GLU A 195 38.25 -1.53 -51.08
C GLU A 195 37.53 -1.37 -52.42
N PRO A 196 38.07 -0.57 -53.36
CA PRO A 196 37.39 -0.22 -54.60
C PRO A 196 37.21 -1.47 -55.47
N LEU A 197 35.99 -2.01 -55.49
CA LEU A 197 35.59 -3.06 -56.43
C LEU A 197 35.36 -2.46 -57.83
N PRO A 198 35.72 -3.21 -58.90
CA PRO A 198 35.60 -2.76 -60.28
C PRO A 198 34.15 -2.51 -60.69
N SER A 199 33.97 -1.44 -61.45
CA SER A 199 32.72 -0.80 -61.87
C SER A 199 31.60 -1.77 -62.27
N ALA A 200 30.59 -1.87 -61.42
CA ALA A 200 29.27 -2.38 -61.79
C ALA A 200 28.46 -1.29 -62.53
N PRO A 201 27.54 -1.66 -63.43
CA PRO A 201 26.68 -0.72 -64.16
C PRO A 201 25.80 0.10 -63.20
N PRO A 202 25.37 1.31 -63.61
CA PRO A 202 24.74 2.27 -62.72
C PRO A 202 23.41 1.76 -62.20
N VAL A 203 23.34 1.47 -60.91
CA VAL A 203 22.10 1.23 -60.18
C VAL A 203 21.37 2.57 -60.11
N GLU A 204 20.19 2.64 -60.74
CA GLU A 204 19.28 3.79 -60.66
C GLU A 204 19.05 4.16 -59.19
N ALA A 205 19.35 5.41 -58.85
CA ALA A 205 19.12 5.92 -57.51
C ALA A 205 17.64 5.77 -57.16
N PRO A 206 17.28 5.15 -56.01
CA PRO A 206 15.89 5.05 -55.60
C PRO A 206 15.29 6.46 -55.53
N SER A 207 14.15 6.64 -56.21
CA SER A 207 13.46 7.92 -56.24
C SER A 207 13.10 8.39 -54.83
N PRO A 208 13.37 9.66 -54.46
CA PRO A 208 13.19 10.19 -53.11
C PRO A 208 11.74 10.22 -52.59
N LEU A 209 10.77 9.81 -53.42
CA LEU A 209 9.35 9.73 -53.06
C LEU A 209 8.91 8.34 -52.56
N VAL A 210 9.75 7.31 -52.68
CA VAL A 210 9.42 5.95 -52.21
C VAL A 210 9.51 5.86 -50.67
N GLU A 211 10.46 6.58 -50.07
CA GLU A 211 10.74 6.53 -48.65
C GLU A 211 9.59 7.05 -47.75
N PRO A 212 8.88 8.16 -48.07
CA PRO A 212 7.74 8.62 -47.26
C PRO A 212 6.55 7.67 -47.27
N LEU A 213 6.25 7.06 -48.43
CA LEU A 213 5.13 6.13 -48.59
C LEU A 213 5.35 4.82 -47.81
N ASP A 214 6.57 4.28 -47.85
CA ASP A 214 6.91 3.05 -47.10
C ASP A 214 6.94 3.30 -45.59
N ARG A 215 7.38 4.49 -45.18
CA ARG A 215 7.26 4.93 -43.78
C ARG A 215 5.80 5.03 -43.35
N ALA A 216 4.92 5.62 -44.17
CA ALA A 216 3.49 5.71 -43.87
C ALA A 216 2.83 4.33 -43.75
N ARG A 217 3.19 3.38 -44.63
CA ARG A 217 2.71 1.99 -44.55
C ARG A 217 3.16 1.30 -43.26
N SER A 218 4.41 1.48 -42.87
CA SER A 218 4.97 0.90 -41.64
C SER A 218 4.29 1.46 -40.39
N LEU A 219 4.05 2.78 -40.34
CA LEU A 219 3.32 3.44 -39.25
C LEU A 219 1.89 2.92 -39.13
N ARG A 220 1.16 2.72 -40.25
CA ARG A 220 -0.18 2.12 -40.23
C ARG A 220 -0.17 0.71 -39.64
N ALA A 221 0.78 -0.13 -40.04
CA ALA A 221 0.90 -1.50 -39.53
C ALA A 221 1.22 -1.56 -38.04
N GLU A 222 2.05 -0.64 -37.52
CA GLU A 222 2.29 -0.50 -36.08
C GLU A 222 1.07 0.03 -35.32
N ALA A 223 0.39 1.03 -35.87
CA ALA A 223 -0.77 1.63 -35.23
C ALA A 223 -1.92 0.62 -35.09
N LEU A 224 -2.17 -0.20 -36.11
CA LEU A 224 -3.17 -1.26 -36.04
C LEU A 224 -2.86 -2.27 -34.93
N ARG A 225 -1.59 -2.67 -34.76
CA ARG A 225 -1.16 -3.52 -33.62
C ARG A 225 -1.39 -2.84 -32.27
N ALA A 226 -1.06 -1.55 -32.16
CA ALA A 226 -1.29 -0.79 -30.92
C ALA A 226 -2.79 -0.69 -30.59
N CYS A 227 -3.65 -0.56 -31.61
CA CYS A 227 -5.10 -0.61 -31.45
C CYS A 227 -5.57 -1.99 -30.95
N ASP A 228 -5.04 -3.10 -31.48
CA ASP A 228 -5.42 -4.45 -31.04
C ASP A 228 -4.97 -4.75 -29.59
N GLU A 229 -3.91 -4.10 -29.12
CA GLU A 229 -3.40 -4.14 -27.75
C GLU A 229 -4.13 -3.20 -26.78
N ALA A 230 -5.17 -2.49 -27.24
CA ALA A 230 -5.88 -1.47 -26.48
C ALA A 230 -5.02 -0.27 -26.03
N ALA A 231 -3.90 -0.02 -26.71
CA ALA A 231 -3.04 1.15 -26.51
C ALA A 231 -3.58 2.37 -27.27
N TRP A 232 -4.81 2.80 -26.96
CA TRP A 232 -5.62 3.71 -27.78
C TRP A 232 -4.94 5.02 -28.17
N ARG A 233 -4.25 5.71 -27.23
CA ARG A 233 -3.55 6.97 -27.54
C ARG A 233 -2.44 6.77 -28.55
N ARG A 234 -1.60 5.75 -28.33
CA ARG A 234 -0.48 5.41 -29.23
C ARG A 234 -0.99 5.05 -30.63
N CYS A 235 -2.10 4.32 -30.72
CA CYS A 235 -2.72 4.00 -32.00
C CYS A 235 -3.11 5.28 -32.76
N LEU A 236 -3.83 6.21 -32.12
CA LEU A 236 -4.24 7.45 -32.76
C LEU A 236 -3.06 8.32 -33.20
N ASP A 237 -2.05 8.48 -32.35
CA ASP A 237 -0.85 9.28 -32.65
C ASP A 237 -0.10 8.75 -33.89
N GLN A 238 0.03 7.42 -34.01
CA GLN A 238 0.68 6.78 -35.15
C GLN A 238 -0.16 6.86 -36.44
N LEU A 239 -1.49 6.78 -36.34
CA LEU A 239 -2.38 6.97 -37.50
C LEU A 239 -2.37 8.43 -37.99
N ASP A 240 -2.24 9.41 -37.09
CA ASP A 240 -2.13 10.83 -37.45
C ASP A 240 -0.78 11.18 -38.10
N GLU A 241 0.31 10.56 -37.66
CA GLU A 241 1.61 10.68 -38.34
C GLU A 241 1.58 10.01 -39.72
N ALA A 242 0.96 8.83 -39.84
CA ALA A 242 0.82 8.16 -41.13
C ALA A 242 -0.05 8.96 -42.12
N ASP A 243 -1.13 9.58 -41.66
CA ASP A 243 -2.00 10.45 -42.46
C ASP A 243 -1.26 11.68 -42.99
N ARG A 244 -0.39 12.29 -42.18
CA ARG A 244 0.47 13.40 -42.62
C ARG A 244 1.41 13.02 -43.78
N LEU A 245 1.83 11.76 -43.85
CA LEU A 245 2.73 11.24 -44.90
C LEU A 245 1.97 10.70 -46.12
N ASP A 246 0.80 10.08 -45.92
CA ASP A 246 -0.03 9.47 -46.96
C ASP A 246 -1.54 9.65 -46.67
N PRO A 247 -2.12 10.81 -47.02
CA PRO A 247 -3.54 11.08 -46.78
C PRO A 247 -4.50 10.14 -47.53
N ARG A 248 -4.04 9.54 -48.65
CA ARG A 248 -4.83 8.56 -49.39
C ARG A 248 -4.95 7.25 -48.62
N GLY A 249 -3.88 6.85 -47.93
CA GLY A 249 -3.87 5.67 -47.06
C GLY A 249 -4.77 5.80 -45.83
N ALA A 250 -5.04 7.03 -45.36
CA ALA A 250 -5.94 7.27 -44.22
C ALA A 250 -7.42 6.95 -44.53
N ALA A 251 -7.81 6.96 -45.81
CA ALA A 251 -9.16 6.59 -46.25
C ALA A 251 -9.39 5.08 -46.33
N ALA A 252 -8.39 4.25 -45.99
CA ALA A 252 -8.54 2.81 -45.99
C ALA A 252 -9.56 2.36 -44.89
N PRO A 253 -10.45 1.40 -45.19
CA PRO A 253 -11.57 1.05 -44.31
C PRO A 253 -11.11 0.44 -42.97
N ASP A 254 -9.96 -0.23 -42.95
CA ASP A 254 -9.31 -0.77 -41.75
C ASP A 254 -8.80 0.34 -40.81
N VAL A 255 -8.20 1.39 -41.37
CA VAL A 255 -7.73 2.57 -40.62
C VAL A 255 -8.91 3.34 -40.02
N ALA A 256 -9.97 3.54 -40.79
CA ALA A 256 -11.19 4.20 -40.30
C ALA A 256 -11.83 3.44 -39.12
N ALA A 257 -11.98 2.11 -39.26
CA ALA A 257 -12.50 1.26 -38.20
C ALA A 257 -11.59 1.25 -36.95
N ALA A 258 -10.26 1.29 -37.12
CA ALA A 258 -9.32 1.37 -36.01
C ALA A 258 -9.42 2.70 -35.25
N ARG A 259 -9.56 3.84 -35.96
CA ARG A 259 -9.78 5.16 -35.34
C ARG A 259 -11.06 5.20 -34.51
N GLU A 260 -12.16 4.69 -35.06
CA GLU A 260 -13.44 4.60 -34.34
C GLU A 260 -13.31 3.77 -33.06
N ARG A 261 -12.73 2.55 -33.15
CA ARG A 261 -12.47 1.70 -31.97
C ARG A 261 -11.61 2.39 -30.91
N ALA A 262 -10.54 3.09 -31.33
CA ALA A 262 -9.66 3.79 -30.39
C ALA A 262 -10.37 4.96 -29.68
N LEU A 263 -11.21 5.71 -30.40
CA LEU A 263 -12.00 6.80 -29.83
C LEU A 263 -13.04 6.28 -28.84
N ASP A 264 -13.72 5.18 -29.16
CA ASP A 264 -14.66 4.54 -28.24
C ASP A 264 -13.95 3.96 -27.01
N GLY A 265 -12.78 3.36 -27.21
CA GLY A 265 -11.92 2.87 -26.12
C GLY A 265 -11.45 3.96 -25.16
N LEU A 266 -11.26 5.19 -25.64
CA LEU A 266 -10.95 6.36 -24.81
C LEU A 266 -12.17 6.96 -24.11
N ARG A 267 -13.38 6.77 -24.67
CA ARG A 267 -14.65 7.21 -24.07
C ARG A 267 -15.17 6.24 -23.01
N ALA A 268 -14.82 4.96 -23.13
CA ALA A 268 -15.21 3.96 -22.17
C ALA A 268 -14.67 4.33 -20.77
N PRO A 269 -15.53 4.48 -19.75
CA PRO A 269 -15.08 4.77 -18.40
C PRO A 269 -14.15 3.64 -17.94
N THR A 270 -12.95 4.02 -17.48
CA THR A 270 -11.90 3.09 -17.00
C THR A 270 -12.27 2.34 -15.71
N ASP A 271 -13.53 2.39 -15.31
CA ASP A 271 -14.02 1.91 -14.01
C ASP A 271 -14.07 0.37 -13.89
N LYS A 272 -13.80 -0.35 -14.99
CA LYS A 272 -13.54 -1.79 -14.94
C LYS A 272 -12.05 -2.04 -15.25
N PRO A 273 -11.24 -2.43 -14.24
CA PRO A 273 -9.95 -3.02 -14.49
C PRO A 273 -10.10 -4.10 -15.56
N PRO A 274 -9.22 -4.16 -16.58
CA PRO A 274 -9.32 -5.19 -17.60
C PRO A 274 -9.34 -6.53 -16.87
N ALA A 275 -10.45 -7.27 -17.04
CA ALA A 275 -10.54 -8.62 -16.52
C ALA A 275 -9.28 -9.35 -16.99
N PRO A 276 -8.51 -10.00 -16.08
CA PRO A 276 -7.29 -10.69 -16.46
C PRO A 276 -7.64 -11.59 -17.63
N ARG A 277 -6.95 -11.40 -18.76
CA ARG A 277 -7.10 -12.26 -19.94
C ARG A 277 -6.96 -13.68 -19.44
N SER A 278 -8.06 -14.43 -19.48
CA SER A 278 -8.10 -15.84 -19.12
C SER A 278 -7.03 -16.53 -19.96
N ILE A 279 -5.90 -16.82 -19.33
CA ILE A 279 -4.93 -17.77 -19.84
C ILE A 279 -5.74 -19.03 -20.09
N GLN A 280 -5.66 -19.54 -21.32
CA GLN A 280 -6.40 -20.70 -21.78
C GLN A 280 -6.38 -21.79 -20.72
N GLU A 281 -7.57 -22.16 -20.29
CA GLU A 281 -7.84 -23.23 -19.33
C GLU A 281 -7.23 -24.54 -19.88
N PRO A 282 -6.26 -25.16 -19.20
CA PRO A 282 -5.74 -26.44 -19.64
C PRO A 282 -6.85 -27.50 -19.56
N LEU A 283 -6.89 -28.33 -20.61
CA LEU A 283 -7.81 -29.43 -20.85
C LEU A 283 -8.16 -30.26 -19.59
N PRO A 284 -9.39 -30.82 -19.52
CA PRO A 284 -9.89 -31.50 -18.33
C PRO A 284 -9.11 -32.78 -18.02
N VAL A 285 -8.35 -32.76 -16.92
CA VAL A 285 -7.74 -33.97 -16.35
C VAL A 285 -8.84 -34.80 -15.67
N LYS A 286 -8.93 -36.06 -16.11
CA LYS A 286 -9.89 -37.06 -15.66
C LYS A 286 -9.85 -37.26 -14.14
N LYS A 287 -11.06 -37.32 -13.57
CA LYS A 287 -11.40 -37.81 -12.23
C LYS A 287 -10.64 -39.10 -11.86
N SER A 288 -9.91 -39.04 -10.76
CA SER A 288 -9.55 -40.21 -9.95
C SER A 288 -10.31 -40.12 -8.63
N ARG A 289 -11.14 -41.14 -8.42
CA ARG A 289 -12.01 -41.39 -7.28
C ARG A 289 -11.30 -42.39 -6.38
N ALA A 290 -11.06 -42.05 -5.11
CA ALA A 290 -10.86 -43.00 -4.00
C ALA A 290 -10.56 -42.22 -2.71
N LEU A 291 -11.47 -42.32 -1.73
CA LEU A 291 -11.25 -42.91 -0.40
C LEU A 291 -10.87 -41.81 0.61
N ASP A 292 -11.75 -41.40 1.51
CA ASP A 292 -12.27 -42.10 2.71
C ASP A 292 -11.75 -41.30 3.92
N GLU A 293 -12.36 -41.53 5.08
CA GLU A 293 -11.95 -41.06 6.41
C GLU A 293 -12.62 -39.79 6.94
N THR A 294 -13.82 -40.05 7.46
CA THR A 294 -14.46 -39.35 8.58
C THR A 294 -13.50 -39.12 9.75
N ASP A 295 -13.18 -37.85 10.03
CA ASP A 295 -12.61 -37.43 11.32
C ASP A 295 -13.62 -36.53 12.05
N VAL A 296 -14.38 -37.14 12.96
CA VAL A 296 -15.31 -36.50 13.87
C VAL A 296 -14.51 -35.94 15.04
N ARG A 297 -14.19 -34.64 14.99
CA ARG A 297 -13.65 -33.92 16.16
C ARG A 297 -14.74 -33.75 17.22
N PRO A 298 -14.52 -34.18 18.48
CA PRO A 298 -15.47 -33.94 19.57
C PRO A 298 -15.46 -32.47 20.00
N ALA A 299 -16.66 -31.96 20.28
CA ALA A 299 -16.90 -30.61 20.75
C ALA A 299 -16.22 -30.34 22.11
N PRO A 300 -15.70 -29.11 22.34
CA PRO A 300 -15.13 -28.74 23.63
C PRO A 300 -16.22 -28.62 24.72
N PRO A 301 -15.92 -28.99 25.98
CA PRO A 301 -16.87 -28.90 27.08
C PRO A 301 -17.25 -27.45 27.43
N PRO A 302 -18.45 -27.22 27.98
CA PRO A 302 -18.94 -25.89 28.35
C PRO A 302 -18.08 -25.26 29.45
N ARG A 303 -17.67 -24.00 29.23
CA ARG A 303 -16.95 -23.18 30.21
C ARG A 303 -17.79 -22.99 31.46
N GLN A 304 -17.26 -23.42 32.61
CA GLN A 304 -17.83 -23.15 33.92
C GLN A 304 -17.78 -21.64 34.22
N ASN A 305 -18.92 -21.10 34.63
CA ASN A 305 -19.06 -19.74 35.15
C ASN A 305 -18.28 -19.61 36.47
N VAL A 306 -17.14 -18.91 36.42
CA VAL A 306 -16.42 -18.49 37.62
C VAL A 306 -17.11 -17.25 38.17
N ALA A 307 -17.57 -17.33 39.41
CA ALA A 307 -18.21 -16.27 40.16
C ALA A 307 -17.30 -15.03 40.30
N PRO A 308 -17.86 -13.81 40.38
CA PRO A 308 -17.09 -12.59 40.57
C PRO A 308 -16.46 -12.56 41.98
N THR A 309 -15.14 -12.41 42.02
CA THR A 309 -14.36 -12.19 43.23
C THR A 309 -14.76 -10.86 43.87
N PRO A 310 -14.94 -10.78 45.21
CA PRO A 310 -15.28 -9.54 45.89
C PRO A 310 -14.12 -8.54 45.86
N THR A 311 -14.46 -7.32 45.46
CA THR A 311 -13.63 -6.12 45.43
C THR A 311 -13.06 -5.83 46.82
N LEU A 312 -11.76 -6.09 47.01
CA LEU A 312 -11.03 -5.66 48.20
C LEU A 312 -10.66 -4.17 48.08
N SER A 313 -11.17 -3.44 49.07
CA SER A 313 -11.03 -2.01 49.31
C SER A 313 -9.60 -1.48 49.16
N ALA A 314 -9.49 -0.35 48.48
CA ALA A 314 -8.29 0.47 48.41
C ALA A 314 -7.92 1.05 49.78
N PRO A 315 -6.65 1.04 50.20
CA PRO A 315 -6.20 1.88 51.30
C PRO A 315 -5.92 3.31 50.81
N VAL A 316 -6.57 4.24 51.50
CA VAL A 316 -6.33 5.69 51.49
C VAL A 316 -4.84 5.97 51.69
N ARG A 317 -4.19 6.63 50.72
CA ARG A 317 -2.85 7.18 50.87
C ARG A 317 -2.92 8.61 51.43
N PRO A 318 -2.17 8.94 52.49
CA PRO A 318 -2.09 10.31 53.00
C PRO A 318 -1.18 11.18 52.13
N LEU A 319 -1.62 12.42 51.94
CA LEU A 319 -0.89 13.54 51.34
C LEU A 319 0.39 13.86 52.13
N LEU A 320 1.55 13.48 51.60
CA LEU A 320 2.85 13.99 52.04
C LEU A 320 3.30 15.11 51.10
N LYS A 321 3.27 16.34 51.62
CA LYS A 321 3.84 17.56 51.01
C LYS A 321 5.33 17.35 50.74
N SER A 322 5.71 17.33 49.45
CA SER A 322 7.11 17.32 49.04
C SER A 322 7.72 18.72 49.16
N LYS A 323 8.70 18.83 50.07
CA LYS A 323 9.58 19.98 50.28
C LYS A 323 10.58 20.07 49.10
N LYS A 324 10.64 21.24 48.46
CA LYS A 324 11.50 21.58 47.33
C LYS A 324 12.99 21.59 47.77
N PRO A 325 13.90 20.81 47.18
CA PRO A 325 15.33 20.95 47.46
C PRO A 325 15.91 22.14 46.69
N GLN A 326 16.58 23.03 47.42
CA GLN A 326 17.48 24.06 46.89
C GLN A 326 18.70 23.36 46.26
N GLY A 327 18.99 23.69 45.01
CA GLY A 327 20.23 23.27 44.35
C GLY A 327 21.40 24.17 44.77
N PRO A 328 22.62 23.63 44.91
CA PRO A 328 23.80 24.44 45.15
C PRO A 328 24.35 25.06 43.86
N ASP A 329 24.71 26.35 43.97
CA ASP A 329 25.56 27.11 43.05
C ASP A 329 26.85 26.35 42.71
N LEU A 330 27.12 26.18 41.41
CA LEU A 330 28.44 25.82 40.91
C LEU A 330 28.93 26.91 39.95
N LYS A 331 29.84 27.71 40.52
CA LYS A 331 30.69 28.70 39.87
C LYS A 331 31.58 28.05 38.80
N SER A 332 31.60 28.69 37.63
CA SER A 332 32.78 29.13 36.90
C SER A 332 34.14 28.57 37.36
N SER A 333 34.81 27.83 36.48
CA SER A 333 36.23 28.02 36.16
C SER A 333 36.55 27.39 34.82
N GLY A 334 37.11 28.20 33.92
CA GLY A 334 37.62 27.76 32.63
C GLY A 334 39.00 27.13 32.74
N ALA A 335 39.28 26.24 31.80
CA ALA A 335 40.63 25.90 31.36
C ALA A 335 40.51 25.50 29.88
N LEU A 336 40.88 26.46 29.02
CA LEU A 336 40.89 26.32 27.57
C LEU A 336 42.30 25.87 27.20
N GLU A 337 42.49 24.55 27.09
CA GLU A 337 43.77 23.93 26.73
C GLU A 337 43.92 23.95 25.21
N LYS A 338 44.87 24.76 24.73
CA LYS A 338 45.30 24.81 23.33
C LYS A 338 46.15 23.57 23.05
N MET A 339 45.71 22.72 22.12
CA MET A 339 46.58 21.74 21.48
C MET A 339 46.95 22.22 20.08
N ASP A 340 48.20 22.64 19.95
CA ASP A 340 48.89 22.88 18.68
C ASP A 340 49.12 21.55 17.96
N PHE A 341 48.63 21.44 16.72
CA PHE A 341 49.01 20.37 15.80
C PHE A 341 50.04 20.92 14.82
N SER A 342 51.29 20.45 14.94
CA SER A 342 52.32 20.60 13.89
C SER A 342 52.16 19.48 12.85
N PRO A 343 52.27 19.77 11.54
CA PRO A 343 52.34 18.75 10.50
C PRO A 343 53.81 18.38 10.21
N GLU A 344 54.15 17.12 10.43
CA GLU A 344 55.43 16.55 10.03
C GLU A 344 55.35 16.05 8.59
N LYS A 345 56.21 16.61 7.72
CA LYS A 345 56.48 16.15 6.36
C LYS A 345 57.34 14.90 6.42
N ARG A 346 57.01 13.89 5.61
CA ARG A 346 58.00 13.08 4.89
C ARG A 346 57.41 12.55 3.60
#